data_AF-A0A948ZM33-F1
#
_entry.id   AF-A0A948ZM33-F1
#
_cell.length_a   1.000
_cell.length_b   1.000
_cell.length_c   1.000
_cell.angle_alpha   90.00
_cell.angle_beta   90.00
_cell.angle_gamma   90.00
#
_symmetry.space_group_name_H-M   'P 1'
#
loop_
_entity.id
_entity.type
_entity.pdbx_description
1 polymer ?
#
loop_
_entity_poly.entity_id
_entity_poly.type
_entity_poly.pdbx_seq_one_letter_code
_entity_poly.pdbx_strand_id
1 'polypeptide(L)'
;PLATILPLRVPFSHGGFSFFGRKWSELHRPDLRNRHFLFQLRRGQPHSVPQRRKRLVLVGSKLGKLDIANEKNTIITVKKALCKLKKNSKADELHSIYPKHTAYIQKMISLIPKDGGSRKDLPKRYQLECHKKKNVGFSDVYGRLRWDAVSSTITGGCLKPSKGRFLHPEENRCISAREAALLQTFPVDYRFPTDITRDNLALLIGNALPPKFSRIQAENIFRHIEKCSGEKKGVRTIFGG
;
A
#
# COMPACT_ATOMS: atom_id res chain seq x y z
N PRO A 1 2.74 -27.00 7.45
CA PRO A 1 1.57 -26.21 7.90
C PRO A 1 2.02 -25.01 8.74
N LEU A 2 1.44 -23.83 8.47
CA LEU A 2 1.75 -22.50 9.03
C LEU A 2 3.07 -21.85 8.55
N ALA A 3 2.99 -21.20 7.38
CA ALA A 3 3.92 -20.13 7.02
C ALA A 3 3.44 -18.84 7.69
N THR A 4 4.09 -18.45 8.79
CA THR A 4 3.81 -17.18 9.47
C THR A 4 4.54 -16.04 8.75
N ILE A 5 3.79 -15.09 8.19
CA ILE A 5 4.35 -13.84 7.65
C ILE A 5 4.44 -12.84 8.81
N LEU A 6 5.63 -12.69 9.41
CA LEU A 6 5.88 -11.69 10.45
C LEU A 6 6.16 -10.30 9.81
N PRO A 7 5.45 -9.23 10.20
CA PRO A 7 5.77 -7.89 9.76
C PRO A 7 7.06 -7.40 10.44
N LEU A 8 8.09 -7.13 9.65
CA LEU A 8 9.37 -6.59 10.14
C LEU A 8 9.39 -5.06 10.10
N ARG A 9 9.85 -4.46 11.19
CA ARG A 9 10.15 -3.02 11.30
C ARG A 9 11.67 -2.88 11.26
N VAL A 10 12.21 -2.21 10.24
CA VAL A 10 13.66 -2.03 10.06
C VAL A 10 14.00 -0.55 10.25
N PRO A 11 14.87 -0.17 11.20
CA PRO A 11 15.42 1.18 11.25
C PRO A 11 16.51 1.31 10.17
N PHE A 12 16.50 2.44 9.45
CA PHE A 12 17.51 2.75 8.44
C PHE A 12 18.76 3.34 9.12
N SER A 13 19.88 2.62 9.08
CA SER A 13 21.22 3.24 9.10
C SER A 13 22.19 2.41 8.26
N HIS A 14 23.23 3.08 7.76
CA HIS A 14 24.01 2.69 6.60
C HIS A 14 24.83 1.40 6.81
N GLY A 15 24.88 0.54 5.78
CA GLY A 15 25.98 -0.43 5.63
C GLY A 15 25.85 -1.80 6.30
N GLY A 16 24.68 -2.18 6.83
CA GLY A 16 24.46 -3.54 7.34
C GLY A 16 22.99 -3.83 7.66
N PHE A 17 22.48 -4.99 7.25
CA PHE A 17 21.13 -5.40 7.59
C PHE A 17 21.10 -5.90 9.04
N SER A 18 20.46 -5.13 9.93
CA SER A 18 20.19 -5.55 11.31
C SER A 18 18.75 -6.01 11.47
N PHE A 19 18.57 -7.14 12.15
CA PHE A 19 17.28 -7.64 12.63
C PHE A 19 17.24 -7.31 14.12
N PHE A 20 16.40 -6.36 14.56
CA PHE A 20 16.43 -5.87 15.95
C PHE A 20 17.85 -5.51 16.45
N GLY A 21 18.63 -4.79 15.65
CA GLY A 21 19.97 -4.34 16.05
C GLY A 21 21.07 -5.42 16.06
N ARG A 22 20.78 -6.66 15.66
CA ARG A 22 21.81 -7.73 15.52
C ARG A 22 22.17 -7.99 14.06
N LYS A 23 23.46 -8.27 13.78
CA LYS A 23 23.88 -8.77 12.46
C LYS A 23 23.31 -10.17 12.24
N TRP A 24 22.94 -10.50 11.00
CA TRP A 24 22.40 -11.83 10.66
C TRP A 24 23.34 -12.99 11.05
N SER A 25 24.66 -12.77 10.98
CA SER A 25 25.69 -13.71 11.46
C SER A 25 25.57 -14.05 12.95
N GLU A 26 24.93 -13.19 13.75
CA GLU A 26 24.78 -13.34 15.20
C GLU A 26 23.44 -14.01 15.56
N LEU A 27 22.56 -14.27 14.58
CA LEU A 27 21.30 -14.98 14.80
C LEU A 27 21.56 -16.50 14.83
N HIS A 28 22.19 -16.99 15.89
CA HIS A 28 22.34 -18.43 16.16
C HIS A 28 20.98 -19.05 16.51
N ARG A 29 20.19 -19.39 15.49
CA ARG A 29 18.92 -20.11 15.62
C ARG A 29 19.07 -21.50 15.01
N PRO A 30 19.25 -22.55 15.83
CA PRO A 30 19.45 -23.94 15.36
C PRO A 30 18.33 -24.43 14.44
N ASP A 31 17.12 -23.91 14.61
CA ASP A 31 15.91 -24.26 13.83
C ASP A 31 15.93 -23.77 12.37
N LEU A 32 16.90 -22.93 12.01
CA LEU A 32 17.10 -22.39 10.66
C LEU A 32 18.22 -23.12 9.89
N ARG A 33 18.93 -24.07 10.51
CA ARG A 33 19.87 -24.97 9.81
C ARG A 33 19.08 -25.83 8.82
N ASN A 34 19.62 -26.05 7.61
CA ASN A 34 18.98 -26.78 6.49
C ASN A 34 17.77 -26.09 5.84
N ARG A 35 17.75 -24.75 5.76
CA ARG A 35 16.72 -24.00 5.02
C ARG A 35 17.33 -23.19 3.89
N HIS A 36 16.69 -23.21 2.72
CA HIS A 36 17.03 -22.31 1.63
C HIS A 36 16.31 -20.98 1.86
N PHE A 37 17.06 -19.93 2.19
CA PHE A 37 16.54 -18.58 2.33
C PHE A 37 16.89 -17.74 1.11
N LEU A 38 15.89 -17.04 0.56
CA LEU A 38 16.10 -16.03 -0.44
C LEU A 38 15.66 -14.67 0.12
N PHE A 39 16.60 -13.74 0.16
CA PHE A 39 16.35 -12.34 0.49
C PHE A 39 16.12 -11.57 -0.80
N GLN A 40 14.95 -10.94 -0.96
CA GLN A 40 14.74 -10.03 -2.07
C GLN A 40 14.05 -8.76 -1.61
N LEU A 41 14.74 -7.64 -1.76
CA LEU A 41 14.11 -6.32 -1.66
C LEU A 41 13.26 -6.14 -2.91
N ARG A 42 11.94 -6.28 -2.78
CA ARG A 42 11.04 -6.02 -3.90
C ARG A 42 10.47 -4.62 -3.83
N ARG A 43 10.61 -3.92 -4.95
CA ARG A 43 9.61 -2.92 -5.28
C ARG A 43 8.30 -3.70 -5.38
N GLY A 44 7.27 -3.32 -4.62
CA GLY A 44 5.91 -3.47 -5.12
C GLY A 44 5.88 -2.58 -6.35
N GLN A 45 6.29 -3.16 -7.49
CA GLN A 45 6.31 -2.44 -8.73
C GLN A 45 4.85 -2.08 -9.03
N PRO A 46 4.58 -0.99 -9.77
CA PRO A 46 3.21 -0.62 -10.16
C PRO A 46 2.48 -1.70 -11.00
N HIS A 47 3.18 -2.80 -11.27
CA HIS A 47 2.85 -3.94 -12.10
C HIS A 47 1.87 -4.91 -11.44
N SER A 48 0.84 -4.43 -10.75
CA SER A 48 -0.39 -5.16 -10.40
C SER A 48 -1.19 -4.42 -9.33
N VAL A 49 -0.51 -3.58 -8.54
CA VAL A 49 -1.05 -2.72 -7.48
C VAL A 49 -0.92 -1.27 -7.95
N PRO A 50 -2.00 -0.45 -7.89
CA PRO A 50 -2.00 0.92 -8.37
C PRO A 50 -1.30 1.90 -7.39
N GLN A 51 -0.14 1.52 -6.87
CA GLN A 51 0.55 2.21 -5.78
C GLN A 51 2.07 2.04 -5.93
N ARG A 52 2.83 3.10 -5.67
CA ARG A 52 4.30 3.00 -5.50
C ARG A 52 4.61 2.62 -4.06
N ARG A 53 4.90 1.34 -3.78
CA ARG A 53 5.32 0.91 -2.43
C ARG A 53 6.42 -0.13 -2.50
N LYS A 54 7.55 0.10 -1.83
CA LYS A 54 8.62 -0.91 -1.69
C LYS A 54 8.45 -1.67 -0.38
N ARG A 55 8.62 -2.99 -0.39
CA ARG A 55 8.58 -3.84 0.80
C ARG A 55 9.73 -4.82 0.76
N LEU A 56 10.34 -5.08 1.92
CA LEU A 56 11.26 -6.19 2.08
C LEU A 56 10.44 -7.46 2.21
N VAL A 57 10.76 -8.48 1.40
CA VAL A 57 10.08 -9.77 1.42
C VAL A 57 11.16 -10.84 1.59
N LEU A 58 11.00 -11.64 2.62
CA LEU A 58 11.87 -12.78 2.92
C LEU A 58 11.07 -14.05 2.71
N VAL A 59 11.59 -14.95 1.88
CA VAL A 59 10.99 -16.26 1.65
C VAL A 59 12.03 -17.32 1.97
N GLY A 60 11.61 -18.35 2.71
CA GLY A 60 12.44 -19.49 3.04
C GLY A 60 11.67 -20.78 2.87
N SER A 61 12.33 -21.82 2.37
CA SER A 61 11.72 -23.14 2.15
C SER A 61 12.64 -24.26 2.64
N LYS A 62 12.02 -25.29 3.22
CA LYS A 62 12.67 -26.56 3.60
C LYS A 62 12.70 -27.56 2.43
N LEU A 63 11.90 -27.34 1.40
CA LEU A 63 11.69 -28.28 0.30
C LEU A 63 12.64 -28.04 -0.90
N GLY A 64 13.49 -27.03 -0.82
CA GLY A 64 14.37 -26.60 -1.89
C GLY A 64 14.31 -25.09 -2.11
N LYS A 65 15.04 -24.61 -3.12
CA LYS A 65 15.09 -23.18 -3.46
C LYS A 65 13.71 -22.69 -3.94
N LEU A 66 13.24 -21.60 -3.35
CA LEU A 66 12.00 -20.91 -3.72
C LEU A 66 12.31 -19.47 -4.08
N ASP A 67 12.04 -19.10 -5.33
CA ASP A 67 12.16 -17.72 -5.80
C ASP A 67 10.83 -16.97 -5.59
N ILE A 68 10.89 -15.66 -5.36
CA ILE A 68 9.69 -14.84 -5.22
C ILE A 68 9.00 -14.68 -6.58
N ALA A 69 7.67 -14.78 -6.64
CA ALA A 69 6.96 -14.69 -7.92
C ALA A 69 7.04 -13.30 -8.52
N ASN A 70 7.49 -13.20 -9.77
CA ASN A 70 7.46 -11.97 -10.57
C ASN A 70 6.02 -11.58 -10.90
N GLU A 71 5.72 -10.29 -10.77
CA GLU A 71 4.42 -9.76 -11.18
C GLU A 71 4.40 -9.53 -12.70
N LYS A 72 3.23 -9.64 -13.33
CA LYS A 72 3.05 -9.31 -14.75
C LYS A 72 3.28 -7.80 -14.95
N ASN A 73 4.00 -7.39 -15.99
CA ASN A 73 4.27 -5.99 -16.33
C ASN A 73 3.01 -5.22 -16.79
N THR A 74 2.03 -5.03 -15.92
CA THR A 74 0.81 -4.27 -16.22
C THR A 74 0.62 -3.17 -15.20
N ILE A 75 0.82 -1.93 -15.63
CA ILE A 75 0.59 -0.74 -14.79
C ILE A 75 -0.92 -0.57 -14.58
N ILE A 76 -1.35 -0.51 -13.32
CA ILE A 76 -2.72 -0.15 -12.96
C ILE A 76 -2.73 1.28 -12.46
N THR A 77 -3.47 2.15 -13.14
CA THR A 77 -3.59 3.56 -12.78
C THR A 77 -4.64 3.78 -11.68
N VAL A 78 -4.62 4.96 -11.05
CA VAL A 78 -5.67 5.39 -10.10
C VAL A 78 -7.03 5.32 -10.78
N LYS A 79 -7.15 5.76 -12.04
CA LYS A 79 -8.38 5.66 -12.83
C LYS A 79 -8.90 4.23 -12.88
N LYS A 80 -8.07 3.27 -13.30
CA LYS A 80 -8.47 1.85 -13.34
C LYS A 80 -8.84 1.28 -11.97
N ALA A 81 -8.18 1.74 -10.91
CA ALA A 81 -8.48 1.29 -9.55
C ALA A 81 -9.83 1.81 -9.04
N LEU A 82 -10.10 3.10 -9.26
CA LEU A 82 -11.28 3.78 -8.72
C LEU A 82 -12.52 3.66 -9.62
N CYS A 83 -12.37 3.38 -10.92
CA CYS A 83 -13.51 3.09 -11.81
C CYS A 83 -14.36 1.89 -11.34
N LYS A 84 -13.84 1.06 -10.43
CA LYS A 84 -14.57 -0.04 -9.81
C LYS A 84 -15.67 0.43 -8.85
N LEU A 85 -15.62 1.68 -8.41
CA LEU A 85 -16.68 2.28 -7.62
C LEU A 85 -17.85 2.62 -8.53
N LYS A 86 -19.01 1.99 -8.27
CA LYS A 86 -20.26 2.40 -8.92
C LYS A 86 -20.59 3.84 -8.48
N LYS A 87 -21.05 4.67 -9.43
CA LYS A 87 -21.35 6.11 -9.23
C LYS A 87 -22.34 6.41 -8.08
N ASN A 88 -23.10 5.42 -7.61
CA ASN A 88 -24.09 5.56 -6.52
C ASN A 88 -23.65 4.80 -5.25
N SER A 89 -22.45 5.10 -4.74
CA SER A 89 -21.85 4.49 -3.55
C SER A 89 -22.45 4.95 -2.21
N LYS A 90 -23.64 5.57 -2.18
CA LYS A 90 -24.27 5.99 -0.92
C LYS A 90 -24.50 4.83 0.06
N ALA A 91 -24.64 3.61 -0.45
CA ALA A 91 -24.74 2.39 0.36
C ALA A 91 -23.39 1.90 0.91
N ASP A 92 -22.26 2.35 0.36
CA ASP A 92 -20.94 1.96 0.83
C ASP A 92 -20.48 2.90 1.96
N GLU A 93 -20.69 2.44 3.19
CA GLU A 93 -20.32 3.16 4.40
C GLU A 93 -18.85 3.61 4.36
N LEU A 94 -17.93 2.76 3.89
CA LEU A 94 -16.51 3.10 3.77
C LEU A 94 -16.23 4.23 2.79
N HIS A 95 -17.05 4.38 1.75
CA HIS A 95 -16.86 5.45 0.78
C HIS A 95 -17.29 6.81 1.35
N SER A 96 -18.15 6.82 2.37
CA SER A 96 -18.55 8.02 3.10
C SER A 96 -17.54 8.43 4.18
N ILE A 97 -16.57 7.57 4.51
CA ILE A 97 -15.53 7.85 5.51
C ILE A 97 -14.36 8.60 4.86
N TYR A 98 -14.36 9.92 4.99
CA TYR A 98 -13.24 10.81 4.69
C TYR A 98 -13.30 12.04 5.60
N PRO A 99 -12.19 12.77 5.80
CA PRO A 99 -12.20 13.97 6.65
C PRO A 99 -13.10 15.08 6.09
N LYS A 100 -13.96 15.61 6.95
CA LYS A 100 -14.62 16.90 6.75
C LYS A 100 -13.71 18.00 7.30
N HIS A 101 -13.26 18.89 6.42
CA HIS A 101 -12.36 19.98 6.78
C HIS A 101 -13.10 21.30 7.02
N THR A 102 -12.46 22.23 7.73
CA THR A 102 -12.95 23.60 7.93
C THR A 102 -13.11 24.34 6.60
N ALA A 103 -13.94 25.38 6.58
CA ALA A 103 -14.18 26.20 5.38
C ALA A 103 -12.87 26.75 4.77
N TYR A 104 -11.91 27.14 5.62
CA TYR A 104 -10.59 27.59 5.19
C TYR A 104 -9.83 26.52 4.41
N ILE A 105 -9.72 25.30 4.96
CA ILE A 105 -9.01 24.20 4.31
C ILE A 105 -9.75 23.73 3.06
N GLN A 106 -11.09 23.73 3.07
CA GLN A 106 -11.88 23.41 1.89
C GLN A 106 -11.63 24.41 0.75
N LYS A 107 -11.61 25.71 1.06
CA LYS A 107 -11.26 26.76 0.10
C LYS A 107 -9.82 26.62 -0.40
N MET A 108 -8.89 26.22 0.46
CA MET A 108 -7.53 25.91 0.03
C MET A 108 -7.50 24.72 -0.94
N ILE A 109 -8.16 23.61 -0.62
CA ILE A 109 -8.22 22.41 -1.47
C ILE A 109 -8.85 22.75 -2.84
N SER A 110 -9.90 23.56 -2.88
CA SER A 110 -10.56 23.93 -4.13
C SER A 110 -9.67 24.73 -5.09
N LEU A 111 -8.66 25.44 -4.57
CA LEU A 111 -7.67 26.17 -5.37
C LEU A 111 -6.53 25.28 -5.91
N ILE A 112 -6.39 24.06 -5.39
CA ILE A 112 -5.37 23.13 -5.88
C ILE A 112 -5.83 22.57 -7.23
N PRO A 113 -5.04 22.75 -8.32
CA PRO A 113 -5.38 22.26 -9.65
C PRO A 113 -5.76 20.79 -9.62
N LYS A 114 -6.78 20.40 -10.38
CA LYS A 114 -7.22 19.01 -10.50
C LYS A 114 -6.12 18.13 -11.11
N ASP A 115 -6.26 16.82 -10.95
CA ASP A 115 -5.42 15.81 -11.58
C ASP A 115 -3.90 16.02 -11.37
N GLY A 116 -3.47 15.95 -10.10
CA GLY A 116 -2.04 16.00 -9.77
C GLY A 116 -1.50 17.32 -9.25
N GLY A 117 -2.32 18.36 -9.14
CA GLY A 117 -1.95 19.60 -8.46
C GLY A 117 -1.54 19.39 -7.00
N SER A 118 -0.86 20.37 -6.43
CA SER A 118 -0.24 20.30 -5.11
C SER A 118 -0.29 21.63 -4.37
N ARG A 119 0.17 21.64 -3.11
CA ARG A 119 0.32 22.88 -2.34
C ARG A 119 1.25 23.93 -2.98
N LYS A 120 2.13 23.51 -3.91
CA LYS A 120 3.05 24.44 -4.60
C LYS A 120 2.31 25.37 -5.56
N ASP A 121 1.16 24.92 -6.04
CA ASP A 121 0.33 25.62 -7.00
C ASP A 121 -0.64 26.62 -6.30
N LEU A 122 -0.62 26.65 -4.97
CA LEU A 122 -1.44 27.57 -4.18
C LEU A 122 -0.88 28.99 -4.17
N PRO A 123 -1.75 30.02 -4.12
CA PRO A 123 -1.34 31.40 -3.90
C PRO A 123 -0.47 31.54 -2.63
N LYS A 124 0.50 32.46 -2.66
CA LYS A 124 1.48 32.68 -1.56
C LYS A 124 0.83 32.82 -0.17
N ARG A 125 -0.37 33.40 -0.08
CA ARG A 125 -1.13 33.55 1.17
C ARG A 125 -1.47 32.22 1.88
N TYR A 126 -1.58 31.12 1.13
CA TYR A 126 -1.85 29.78 1.69
C TYR A 126 -0.55 28.98 1.95
N GLN A 127 0.61 29.53 1.58
CA GLN A 127 1.88 28.87 1.79
C GLN A 127 2.45 29.27 3.15
N LEU A 128 2.51 28.29 4.07
CA LEU A 128 3.14 28.46 5.39
C LEU A 128 4.61 28.86 5.26
N GLU A 129 5.14 29.62 6.22
CA GLU A 129 6.56 30.02 6.24
C GLU A 129 7.52 28.83 6.20
N CYS A 130 7.18 27.74 6.89
CA CYS A 130 7.96 26.50 6.87
C CYS A 130 8.03 25.84 5.48
N HIS A 131 7.16 26.22 4.54
CA HIS A 131 7.15 25.74 3.17
C HIS A 131 7.99 26.58 2.21
N LYS A 132 8.42 27.78 2.62
CA LYS A 132 9.17 28.74 1.79
C LYS A 132 10.69 28.53 1.85
N LYS A 133 11.19 27.72 2.78
CA LYS A 133 12.62 27.43 2.94
C LYS A 133 13.16 26.58 1.78
N LYS A 134 14.47 26.70 1.47
CA LYS A 134 15.16 25.76 0.57
C LYS A 134 15.21 24.37 1.25
N ASN A 135 15.09 23.28 0.48
CA ASN A 135 15.09 21.88 0.96
C ASN A 135 13.93 21.45 1.88
N VAL A 136 12.73 22.00 1.70
CA VAL A 136 11.55 21.53 2.45
C VAL A 136 11.11 20.15 1.95
N GLY A 137 11.28 19.13 2.81
CA GLY A 137 10.71 17.80 2.60
C GLY A 137 9.18 17.82 2.50
N PHE A 138 8.55 16.68 2.18
CA PHE A 138 7.08 16.57 2.09
C PHE A 138 6.44 17.48 1.03
N SER A 139 7.02 17.51 -0.18
CA SER A 139 6.48 18.21 -1.35
C SER A 139 5.09 17.71 -1.77
N ASP A 140 4.74 16.48 -1.43
CA ASP A 140 3.48 15.84 -1.80
C ASP A 140 2.29 16.17 -0.88
N VAL A 141 2.51 16.93 0.20
CA VAL A 141 1.45 17.33 1.13
C VAL A 141 0.40 18.20 0.45
N TYR A 142 -0.87 17.92 0.73
CA TYR A 142 -2.03 18.45 0.00
C TYR A 142 -1.97 18.18 -1.52
N GLY A 143 -1.29 17.12 -1.94
CA GLY A 143 -1.28 16.71 -3.33
C GLY A 143 -2.57 15.99 -3.74
N ARG A 144 -3.06 16.26 -4.95
CA ARG A 144 -4.06 15.43 -5.63
C ARG A 144 -3.43 14.22 -6.27
N LEU A 145 -4.12 13.09 -6.20
CA LEU A 145 -3.81 11.94 -7.04
C LEU A 145 -3.94 12.31 -8.53
N ARG A 146 -3.28 11.53 -9.39
CA ARG A 146 -3.35 11.66 -10.85
C ARG A 146 -4.10 10.47 -11.42
N TRP A 147 -5.06 10.70 -12.31
CA TRP A 147 -5.88 9.63 -12.89
C TRP A 147 -5.04 8.60 -13.64
N ASP A 148 -4.12 9.07 -14.48
CA ASP A 148 -3.32 8.21 -15.36
C ASP A 148 -1.96 7.80 -14.77
N ALA A 149 -1.75 8.08 -13.48
CA ALA A 149 -0.60 7.58 -12.74
C ALA A 149 -0.99 6.54 -11.69
N VAL A 150 0.02 5.88 -11.13
CA VAL A 150 -0.14 5.10 -9.89
C VAL A 150 -0.19 6.02 -8.68
N SER A 151 -0.87 5.59 -7.62
CA SER A 151 -0.93 6.36 -6.37
C SER A 151 0.43 6.41 -5.65
N SER A 152 0.60 7.42 -4.78
CA SER A 152 1.64 7.40 -3.76
C SER A 152 1.38 6.29 -2.75
N THR A 153 2.36 5.96 -1.90
CA THR A 153 2.18 4.98 -0.83
C THR A 153 0.95 5.34 0.04
N ILE A 154 -0.12 4.56 -0.04
CA ILE A 154 -1.14 4.46 1.01
C ILE A 154 -0.47 4.09 2.34
N THR A 155 -0.33 5.08 3.22
CA THR A 155 0.24 4.96 4.57
C THR A 155 -0.87 4.89 5.61
N GLY A 156 -0.52 4.67 6.87
CA GLY A 156 -1.48 4.75 7.99
C GLY A 156 -2.11 6.13 8.19
N GLY A 157 -1.64 7.17 7.48
CA GLY A 157 -2.22 8.51 7.46
C GLY A 157 -2.90 8.86 6.13
N CYS A 158 -3.27 7.87 5.31
CA CYS A 158 -3.79 8.07 3.96
C CYS A 158 -5.11 8.85 3.87
N LEU A 159 -5.82 9.04 4.99
CA LEU A 159 -7.03 9.85 5.07
C LEU A 159 -6.76 11.28 5.59
N LYS A 160 -5.49 11.72 5.60
CA LYS A 160 -5.09 13.07 6.01
C LYS A 160 -4.32 13.76 4.88
N PRO A 161 -4.78 14.93 4.39
CA PRO A 161 -4.12 15.60 3.27
C PRO A 161 -2.75 16.17 3.68
N SER A 162 -2.54 16.42 4.98
CA SER A 162 -1.26 16.87 5.53
C SER A 162 -0.17 15.79 5.56
N LYS A 163 -0.50 14.53 5.24
CA LYS A 163 0.43 13.39 5.30
C LYS A 163 0.90 12.89 3.93
N GLY A 164 0.46 13.54 2.84
CA GLY A 164 0.91 13.21 1.50
C GLY A 164 -0.13 13.52 0.43
N ARG A 165 0.05 12.89 -0.73
CA ARG A 165 -0.80 13.05 -1.93
C ARG A 165 -2.05 12.18 -1.82
N PHE A 166 -2.99 12.63 -1.00
CA PHE A 166 -4.22 11.89 -0.68
C PHE A 166 -5.50 12.65 -1.00
N LEU A 167 -5.44 13.73 -1.78
CA LEU A 167 -6.64 14.39 -2.29
C LEU A 167 -7.18 13.64 -3.53
N HIS A 168 -8.51 13.62 -3.66
CA HIS A 168 -9.16 13.05 -4.83
C HIS A 168 -8.68 13.80 -6.11
N PRO A 169 -8.45 13.12 -7.24
CA PRO A 169 -8.00 13.77 -8.47
C PRO A 169 -8.93 14.90 -8.92
N GLU A 170 -10.23 14.73 -8.69
CA GLU A 170 -11.27 15.64 -9.21
C GLU A 170 -12.08 16.32 -8.10
N GLU A 171 -12.31 15.68 -6.96
CA GLU A 171 -13.24 16.19 -5.94
C GLU A 171 -12.48 17.03 -4.90
N ASN A 172 -13.14 18.02 -4.30
CA ASN A 172 -12.54 18.86 -3.25
C ASN A 172 -12.55 18.16 -1.88
N ARG A 173 -12.03 16.93 -1.83
CA ARG A 173 -11.92 16.13 -0.60
C ARG A 173 -10.69 15.25 -0.62
N CYS A 174 -10.36 14.68 0.53
CA CYS A 174 -9.45 13.54 0.58
C CYS A 174 -10.08 12.30 -0.05
N ILE A 175 -9.24 11.33 -0.41
CA ILE A 175 -9.73 10.01 -0.74
C ILE A 175 -10.49 9.40 0.44
N SER A 176 -11.51 8.60 0.15
CA SER A 176 -12.26 7.86 1.15
C SER A 176 -11.52 6.61 1.61
N ALA A 177 -11.96 6.03 2.73
CA ALA A 177 -11.45 4.75 3.20
C ALA A 177 -11.60 3.66 2.13
N ARG A 178 -12.74 3.63 1.43
CA ARG A 178 -12.94 2.71 0.30
C ARG A 178 -11.94 2.93 -0.83
N GLU A 179 -11.72 4.17 -1.25
CA GLU A 179 -10.77 4.49 -2.32
C GLU A 179 -9.33 4.09 -1.91
N ALA A 180 -8.94 4.36 -0.66
CA ALA A 180 -7.66 3.92 -0.11
C ALA A 180 -7.52 2.38 -0.12
N ALA A 181 -8.59 1.65 0.23
CA ALA A 181 -8.62 0.19 0.20
C ALA A 181 -8.49 -0.36 -1.24
N LEU A 182 -9.19 0.23 -2.21
CA LEU A 182 -9.07 -0.16 -3.62
C LEU A 182 -7.67 0.10 -4.17
N LEU A 183 -7.02 1.20 -3.76
CA LEU A 183 -5.63 1.49 -4.12
C LEU A 183 -4.65 0.48 -3.50
N GLN A 184 -5.00 -0.12 -2.36
CA GLN A 184 -4.33 -1.26 -1.75
C GLN A 184 -4.77 -2.61 -2.35
N THR A 185 -5.56 -2.64 -3.42
CA THR A 185 -6.11 -3.85 -4.07
C THR A 185 -7.02 -4.72 -3.21
N PHE A 186 -7.64 -4.14 -2.19
CA PHE A 186 -8.75 -4.82 -1.52
C PHE A 186 -9.92 -5.01 -2.51
N PRO A 187 -10.65 -6.13 -2.40
CA PRO A 187 -11.93 -6.30 -3.07
C PRO A 187 -12.90 -5.15 -2.73
N VAL A 188 -13.80 -4.82 -3.66
CA VAL A 188 -14.74 -3.71 -3.49
C VAL A 188 -15.74 -3.95 -2.35
N ASP A 189 -16.03 -5.21 -2.09
CA ASP A 189 -16.93 -5.78 -1.09
C ASP A 189 -16.22 -6.11 0.24
N TYR A 190 -14.90 -5.91 0.32
CA TYR A 190 -14.16 -6.17 1.55
C TYR A 190 -14.67 -5.26 2.69
N ARG A 191 -14.99 -5.87 3.83
CA ARG A 191 -15.52 -5.17 5.00
C ARG A 191 -14.40 -4.79 5.95
N PHE A 192 -14.35 -3.52 6.33
CA PHE A 192 -13.52 -3.04 7.43
C PHE A 192 -14.43 -2.67 8.60
N PRO A 193 -13.93 -2.71 9.84
CA PRO A 193 -14.65 -2.16 10.99
C PRO A 193 -14.93 -0.67 10.76
N THR A 194 -16.18 -0.28 10.94
CA THR A 194 -16.65 1.12 10.80
C THR A 194 -16.97 1.78 12.15
N ASP A 195 -17.01 0.98 13.21
CA ASP A 195 -17.15 1.35 14.62
C ASP A 195 -15.84 1.89 15.25
N ILE A 196 -14.77 2.02 14.46
CA ILE A 196 -13.48 2.54 14.89
C ILE A 196 -13.21 3.95 14.36
N THR A 197 -12.26 4.64 14.99
CA THR A 197 -11.85 5.96 14.51
C THR A 197 -11.30 5.89 13.08
N ARG A 198 -11.54 6.95 12.31
CA ARG A 198 -10.99 7.11 10.95
C ARG A 198 -9.47 6.92 10.91
N ASP A 199 -8.77 7.35 11.95
CA ASP A 199 -7.32 7.23 12.03
C ASP A 199 -6.89 5.77 12.22
N ASN A 200 -7.62 4.99 13.03
CA ASN A 200 -7.41 3.54 13.16
C ASN A 200 -7.74 2.81 11.86
N LEU A 201 -8.82 3.22 11.18
CA LEU A 201 -9.18 2.66 9.87
C LEU A 201 -8.08 2.92 8.82
N ALA A 202 -7.55 4.14 8.77
CA ALA A 202 -6.43 4.49 7.92
C ALA A 202 -5.17 3.65 8.24
N LEU A 203 -4.90 3.40 9.54
CA LEU A 203 -3.80 2.53 9.98
C LEU A 203 -3.97 1.10 9.48
N LEU A 204 -5.18 0.51 9.60
CA LEU A 204 -5.47 -0.84 9.11
C LEU A 204 -5.20 -0.94 7.60
N ILE A 205 -5.79 -0.03 6.82
CA ILE A 205 -5.65 -0.02 5.36
C ILE A 205 -4.19 0.26 4.94
N GLY A 206 -3.52 1.20 5.60
CA GLY A 206 -2.17 1.64 5.25
C GLY A 206 -1.06 0.65 5.58
N ASN A 207 -1.24 -0.13 6.65
CA ASN A 207 -0.27 -1.13 7.09
C ASN A 207 -0.43 -2.47 6.34
N ALA A 208 -1.65 -2.79 5.91
CA ALA A 208 -1.97 -4.01 5.20
C ALA A 208 -1.06 -4.28 4.00
N LEU A 209 -0.75 -5.56 3.77
CA LEU A 209 -0.17 -6.03 2.52
C LEU A 209 -1.27 -6.02 1.44
N PRO A 210 -1.00 -5.52 0.21
CA PRO A 210 -1.99 -5.54 -0.84
C PRO A 210 -2.49 -6.96 -1.11
N PRO A 211 -3.81 -7.27 -1.05
CA PRO A 211 -4.31 -8.63 -1.22
C PRO A 211 -3.88 -9.28 -2.53
N LYS A 212 -3.79 -8.51 -3.62
CA LYS A 212 -3.33 -9.03 -4.91
C LYS A 212 -1.86 -9.46 -4.87
N PHE A 213 -1.01 -8.70 -4.18
CA PHE A 213 0.39 -9.07 -3.95
C PHE A 213 0.47 -10.37 -3.15
N SER A 214 -0.27 -10.46 -2.05
CA SER A 214 -0.32 -11.65 -1.19
C SER A 214 -0.78 -12.89 -1.96
N ARG A 215 -1.81 -12.77 -2.80
CA ARG A 215 -2.30 -13.86 -3.64
C ARG A 215 -1.23 -14.39 -4.60
N ILE A 216 -0.52 -13.50 -5.30
CA ILE A 216 0.55 -13.89 -6.23
C ILE A 216 1.65 -14.68 -5.51
N GLN A 217 2.04 -14.24 -4.31
CA GLN A 217 3.06 -14.95 -3.54
C GLN A 217 2.53 -16.28 -2.99
N ALA A 218 1.27 -16.34 -2.55
CA ALA A 218 0.63 -17.58 -2.09
C ALA A 218 0.55 -18.63 -3.21
N GLU A 219 0.14 -18.24 -4.42
CA GLU A 219 0.09 -19.14 -5.58
C GLU A 219 1.48 -19.69 -5.94
N ASN A 220 2.51 -18.86 -5.81
CA ASN A 220 3.89 -19.26 -6.05
C ASN A 220 4.39 -20.30 -5.03
N ILE A 221 4.12 -20.05 -3.74
CA ILE A 221 4.43 -20.98 -2.66
C ILE A 221 3.66 -22.29 -2.85
N PHE A 222 2.39 -22.22 -3.23
CA PHE A 222 1.56 -23.40 -3.47
C PHE A 222 2.13 -24.28 -4.59
N ARG A 223 2.47 -23.69 -5.76
CA ARG A 223 3.11 -24.42 -6.86
C ARG A 223 4.46 -25.01 -6.47
N HIS A 224 5.23 -24.30 -5.63
CA HIS A 224 6.49 -24.82 -5.08
C HIS A 224 6.25 -26.07 -4.24
N ILE A 225 5.23 -26.06 -3.38
CA ILE A 225 4.84 -27.21 -2.57
C ILE A 225 4.41 -28.37 -3.49
N GLU A 226 3.51 -28.15 -4.45
CA GLU A 226 3.07 -29.21 -5.38
C GLU A 226 4.23 -29.85 -6.14
N LYS A 227 5.16 -29.03 -6.65
CA LYS A 227 6.35 -29.51 -7.36
C LYS A 227 7.25 -30.36 -6.48
N CYS A 228 7.41 -30.00 -5.21
CA CYS A 228 8.27 -30.71 -4.26
C CYS A 228 7.59 -31.93 -3.61
N SER A 229 6.25 -31.93 -3.49
CA SER A 229 5.47 -32.99 -2.83
C SER A 229 5.04 -34.12 -3.76
N GLY A 230 5.22 -33.99 -5.09
CA GLY A 230 4.84 -35.03 -6.07
C GLY A 230 3.34 -35.24 -6.27
N GLU A 231 2.48 -34.58 -5.47
CA GLU A 231 1.02 -34.62 -5.63
C GLU A 231 0.54 -33.50 -6.57
N LYS A 232 0.02 -33.86 -7.75
CA LYS A 232 -0.76 -32.94 -8.60
C LYS A 232 -2.17 -32.80 -8.02
N LYS A 233 -2.48 -31.75 -7.26
CA LYS A 233 -3.84 -31.46 -6.78
C LYS A 233 -4.32 -30.14 -7.39
N GLY A 234 -5.09 -30.26 -8.47
CA GLY A 234 -5.60 -29.14 -9.25
C GLY A 234 -6.17 -27.98 -8.44
N VAL A 235 -5.87 -26.76 -8.90
CA VAL A 235 -6.26 -25.49 -8.29
C VAL A 235 -7.79 -25.40 -8.16
N ARG A 236 -8.33 -25.53 -6.94
CA ARG A 236 -9.67 -25.00 -6.61
C ARG A 236 -9.50 -23.63 -5.96
N THR A 237 -9.92 -22.60 -6.67
CA THR A 237 -9.98 -21.22 -6.19
C THR A 237 -11.00 -21.12 -5.04
N ILE A 238 -10.55 -20.84 -3.82
CA ILE A 238 -11.41 -20.74 -2.60
C ILE A 238 -12.02 -19.32 -2.45
N PHE A 239 -11.86 -18.44 -3.43
CA PHE A 239 -12.46 -17.12 -3.44
C PHE A 239 -13.35 -16.95 -4.67
N GLY A 240 -14.58 -17.45 -4.55
CA GLY A 240 -15.69 -17.20 -5.46
C GLY A 240 -16.97 -17.07 -4.64
N GLY A 241 -17.54 -15.88 -4.62
CA GLY A 241 -18.74 -15.47 -3.92
C GLY A 241 -18.87 -13.96 -4.00
#